data_AF-A0A1E9HPN9-F1
#
_entry.id   AF-A0A1E9HPN9-F1
#
_cell.length_a   1.000
_cell.length_b   1.000
_cell.length_c   1.000
_cell.angle_alpha   90.00
_cell.angle_beta   90.00
_cell.angle_gamma   90.00
#
_symmetry.space_group_name_H-M   'P 1'
#
loop_
_entity.id
_entity.type
_entity.pdbx_description
1 polymer ?
#
loop_
_entity_poly.entity_id
_entity_poly.type
_entity_poly.pdbx_seq_one_letter_code
_entity_poly.pdbx_strand_id
1 'polypeptide(L)'
;MSPGLITAAVFTLLGIGLAAVLWVPTRAAAAGRLGPNDRWGIRMGATRRSPEVWQRAHRAAFIYIAAAPWIAGIALLGTIVLAVWVSEGGAIMMSLLGLCGQIFIGIFGTVFAVIASRDKR
;
A
#
# COMPACT_ATOMS: atom_id res chain seq x y z
N MET A 1 24.97 -15.51 -0.38
CA MET A 1 23.57 -15.38 -0.84
C MET A 1 23.61 -15.05 -2.33
N SER A 2 22.87 -15.77 -3.18
CA SER A 2 22.93 -15.55 -4.63
C SER A 2 22.31 -14.19 -5.02
N PRO A 3 22.74 -13.59 -6.14
CA PRO A 3 22.16 -12.33 -6.63
C PRO A 3 20.63 -12.40 -6.83
N GLY A 4 20.11 -13.55 -7.26
CA GLY A 4 18.66 -13.75 -7.44
C GLY A 4 17.89 -13.69 -6.13
N LEU A 5 18.40 -14.35 -5.08
CA LEU A 5 17.79 -14.31 -3.75
C LEU A 5 17.88 -12.91 -3.12
N ILE A 6 18.99 -12.19 -3.32
CA ILE A 6 19.11 -10.79 -2.87
C ILE A 6 18.04 -9.93 -3.55
N THR A 7 17.86 -10.10 -4.87
CA THR A 7 16.86 -9.37 -5.66
C THR A 7 15.44 -9.63 -5.15
N ALA A 8 15.07 -10.90 -4.95
CA ALA A 8 13.76 -11.28 -4.42
C ALA A 8 13.53 -10.71 -3.00
N ALA A 9 14.56 -10.73 -2.15
CA ALA A 9 14.49 -10.15 -0.82
C ALA A 9 14.27 -8.63 -0.87
N VAL A 10 15.01 -7.92 -1.73
CA VAL A 10 14.85 -6.46 -1.91
C VAL A 10 13.44 -6.10 -2.33
N PHE A 11 12.89 -6.75 -3.36
CA PHE A 11 11.52 -6.45 -3.81
C PHE A 11 10.47 -6.79 -2.75
N THR A 12 10.66 -7.88 -2.02
CA THR A 12 9.76 -8.25 -0.92
C THR A 12 9.79 -7.21 0.20
N LEU A 13 10.98 -6.75 0.60
CA LEU A 13 11.14 -5.71 1.62
C LEU A 13 10.57 -4.36 1.17
N LEU A 14 10.76 -3.99 -0.11
CA LEU A 14 10.12 -2.81 -0.70
C LEU A 14 8.59 -2.93 -0.67
N GLY A 15 8.04 -4.10 -1.00
CA GLY A 15 6.61 -4.37 -0.92
C GLY A 15 6.06 -4.23 0.50
N ILE A 16 6.76 -4.77 1.50
CA ILE A 16 6.39 -4.63 2.92
C ILE A 16 6.48 -3.17 3.37
N GLY A 17 7.55 -2.47 3.01
CA GLY A 17 7.72 -1.05 3.32
C GLY A 17 6.61 -0.20 2.72
N LEU A 18 6.27 -0.44 1.45
CA LEU A 18 5.18 0.25 0.77
C LEU A 18 3.83 -0.07 1.41
N ALA A 19 3.58 -1.33 1.79
CA ALA A 19 2.36 -1.71 2.52
C ALA A 19 2.22 -0.93 3.84
N ALA A 20 3.30 -0.80 4.60
CA ALA A 20 3.31 -0.02 5.84
C ALA A 20 3.05 1.47 5.58
N VAL A 21 3.71 2.05 4.57
CA VAL A 21 3.54 3.46 4.16
C VAL A 21 2.13 3.75 3.64
N LEU A 22 1.47 2.79 3.00
CA LEU A 22 0.07 2.96 2.57
C LEU A 22 -0.89 2.80 3.74
N TRP A 23 -0.74 1.72 4.52
CA TRP A 23 -1.75 1.30 5.49
C TRP A 23 -1.76 2.15 6.75
N VAL A 24 -0.59 2.43 7.34
CA VAL A 24 -0.48 3.13 8.62
C VAL A 24 -1.09 4.54 8.56
N PRO A 25 -0.67 5.43 7.64
CA PRO A 25 -1.22 6.78 7.61
C PRO A 25 -2.67 6.80 7.10
N THR A 26 -3.04 5.92 6.16
CA THR A 26 -4.44 5.85 5.71
C THR A 26 -5.37 5.42 6.83
N ARG A 27 -4.98 4.40 7.62
CA ARG A 27 -5.76 3.97 8.79
C ARG A 27 -5.84 5.08 9.84
N ALA A 28 -4.73 5.76 10.12
CA ALA A 28 -4.71 6.86 11.10
C ALA A 28 -5.61 8.03 10.65
N ALA A 29 -5.54 8.41 9.38
CA ALA A 29 -6.38 9.45 8.80
C ALA A 29 -7.86 9.06 8.77
N ALA A 30 -8.20 7.83 8.38
CA ALA A 30 -9.57 7.32 8.38
C ALA A 30 -10.16 7.32 9.81
N ALA A 31 -9.34 7.04 10.81
CA ALA A 31 -9.71 7.10 12.23
C ALA A 31 -9.70 8.52 12.83
N GLY A 32 -9.37 9.56 12.06
CA GLY A 32 -9.32 10.95 12.53
C GLY A 32 -8.12 11.28 13.42
N ARG A 33 -7.11 10.40 13.50
CA ARG A 33 -5.87 10.61 14.27
C ARG A 33 -4.77 11.33 13.49
N LEU A 34 -4.95 11.46 12.18
CA LEU A 34 -4.03 12.16 11.29
C LEU A 34 -4.85 13.18 10.48
N GLY A 35 -4.44 14.44 10.46
CA GLY A 35 -5.12 15.54 9.80
C GLY A 35 -4.44 16.01 8.50
N PRO A 36 -5.07 16.97 7.79
CA PRO A 36 -4.56 17.48 6.50
C PRO A 36 -3.20 18.19 6.57
N ASN A 37 -2.77 18.61 7.76
CA ASN A 37 -1.54 19.36 8.00
C ASN A 37 -0.34 18.48 8.37
N ASP A 38 -0.58 17.21 8.73
CA ASP A 38 0.50 16.26 9.00
C ASP A 38 1.30 15.94 7.74
N ARG A 39 2.45 15.28 7.85
CA ARG A 39 3.32 14.98 6.68
C ARG A 39 2.88 13.77 5.86
N TRP A 40 1.93 12.98 6.35
CA TRP A 40 1.58 11.67 5.78
C TRP A 40 0.17 11.63 5.17
N GLY A 41 -0.14 10.55 4.43
CA GLY A 41 -1.45 10.29 3.83
C GLY A 41 -1.56 10.67 2.34
N ILE A 42 -2.77 10.60 1.80
CA ILE A 42 -3.10 10.91 0.40
C ILE A 42 -3.34 12.42 0.29
N ARG A 43 -2.31 13.15 -0.14
CA ARG A 43 -2.24 14.62 -0.09
C ARG A 43 -2.55 15.26 -1.43
N MET A 44 -3.78 15.12 -1.89
CA MET A 44 -4.25 15.80 -3.10
C MET A 44 -4.93 17.12 -2.72
N GLY A 45 -4.92 18.11 -3.62
CA GLY A 45 -5.62 19.39 -3.37
C GLY A 45 -7.11 19.20 -3.05
N ALA A 46 -7.75 18.15 -3.61
CA ALA A 46 -9.12 17.78 -3.29
C ALA A 46 -9.29 17.24 -1.86
N THR A 47 -8.35 16.44 -1.35
CA THR A 47 -8.47 15.74 -0.06
C THR A 47 -8.16 16.63 1.14
N ARG A 48 -7.46 17.76 0.94
CA ARG A 48 -6.98 18.66 2.01
C ARG A 48 -7.90 19.84 2.35
N ARG A 49 -9.10 19.91 1.77
CA ARG A 49 -10.00 21.07 1.91
C ARG A 49 -10.47 21.33 3.34
N SER A 50 -10.78 20.25 4.07
CA SER A 50 -11.19 20.32 5.47
C SER A 50 -10.84 19.02 6.20
N PRO A 51 -10.79 19.00 7.54
CA PRO A 51 -10.60 17.78 8.32
C PRO A 51 -11.64 16.69 8.00
N GLU A 52 -12.89 17.07 7.75
CA GLU A 52 -13.98 16.13 7.43
C GLU A 52 -13.79 15.51 6.04
N VAL A 53 -13.39 16.31 5.05
CA VAL A 53 -13.08 15.83 3.69
C VAL A 53 -11.89 14.88 3.73
N TRP A 54 -10.86 15.23 4.50
CA TRP A 54 -9.68 14.39 4.68
C TRP A 54 -10.02 13.03 5.27
N GLN A 55 -10.80 13.00 6.36
CA GLN A 55 -11.20 11.74 6.99
C GLN A 55 -12.09 10.89 6.07
N ARG A 56 -13.03 11.51 5.34
CA ARG A 56 -13.88 10.82 4.35
C ARG A 56 -13.07 10.22 3.21
N ALA A 57 -12.13 10.98 2.66
CA ALA A 57 -11.26 10.54 1.59
C ALA A 57 -10.43 9.31 1.99
N HIS A 58 -9.84 9.33 3.18
CA HIS A 58 -9.06 8.21 3.68
C HIS A 58 -9.93 7.00 4.05
N ARG A 59 -11.15 7.20 4.53
CA ARG A 59 -12.12 6.10 4.70
C ARG A 59 -12.44 5.42 3.36
N ALA A 60 -12.66 6.19 2.31
CA ALA A 60 -12.89 5.64 0.96
C ALA A 60 -11.65 4.91 0.42
N ALA A 61 -10.46 5.48 0.60
CA ALA A 61 -9.20 4.85 0.21
C ALA A 61 -8.94 3.53 0.96
N PHE A 62 -9.32 3.47 2.24
CA PHE A 62 -9.05 2.34 3.11
C PHE A 62 -9.75 1.05 2.67
N ILE A 63 -10.84 1.14 1.91
CA ILE A 63 -11.52 -0.04 1.32
C ILE A 63 -10.54 -0.90 0.53
N TYR A 64 -9.63 -0.26 -0.22
CA TYR A 64 -8.59 -0.95 -0.98
C TYR A 64 -7.31 -1.15 -0.17
N ILE A 65 -6.88 -0.10 0.54
CA ILE A 65 -5.61 -0.11 1.28
C ILE A 65 -5.64 -1.10 2.45
N ALA A 66 -6.80 -1.49 2.98
CA ALA A 66 -6.92 -2.54 4.00
C ALA A 66 -6.34 -3.89 3.55
N ALA A 67 -6.26 -4.15 2.23
CA ALA A 67 -5.64 -5.36 1.68
C ALA A 67 -4.10 -5.31 1.68
N ALA A 68 -3.47 -4.15 1.88
CA ALA A 68 -2.01 -3.99 1.78
C ALA A 68 -1.21 -4.98 2.65
N PRO A 69 -1.54 -5.18 3.95
CA PRO A 69 -0.79 -6.12 4.79
C PRO A 69 -0.94 -7.57 4.32
N TRP A 70 -2.11 -7.92 3.78
CA TRP A 70 -2.39 -9.27 3.26
C TRP A 70 -1.58 -9.56 2.00
N ILE A 71 -1.54 -8.62 1.05
CA ILE A 71 -0.73 -8.75 -0.17
C ILE A 71 0.75 -8.91 0.21
N ALA A 72 1.25 -8.10 1.16
CA ALA A 72 2.63 -8.19 1.62
C ALA A 72 2.93 -9.54 2.30
N GLY A 73 2.03 -10.02 3.16
CA GLY A 73 2.18 -11.31 3.85
C GLY A 73 2.17 -12.50 2.88
N ILE A 74 1.21 -12.53 1.95
CA ILE A 74 1.11 -13.59 0.94
C ILE A 74 2.33 -13.57 0.02
N ALA A 75 2.77 -12.39 -0.42
CA ALA A 75 3.97 -12.25 -1.24
C ALA A 75 5.22 -12.72 -0.49
N LEU A 76 5.40 -12.35 0.79
CA LEU A 76 6.52 -12.82 1.61
C LEU A 76 6.54 -14.34 1.72
N LEU A 77 5.41 -14.96 2.11
CA LEU A 77 5.31 -16.41 2.24
C LEU A 77 5.54 -17.11 0.90
N GLY A 78 4.93 -16.61 -0.18
CA GLY A 78 5.12 -17.14 -1.53
C GLY A 78 6.56 -17.05 -1.99
N THR A 79 7.23 -15.91 -1.77
CA THR A 79 8.65 -15.73 -2.09
C THR A 79 9.53 -16.71 -1.33
N ILE A 80 9.30 -16.91 -0.02
CA ILE A 80 10.07 -17.86 0.80
C ILE A 80 9.86 -19.29 0.28
N VAL A 81 8.60 -19.69 0.05
CA VAL A 81 8.29 -21.04 -0.43
C VAL A 81 8.96 -21.30 -1.77
N LEU A 82 8.87 -20.35 -2.72
CA LEU A 82 9.48 -20.51 -4.03
C LEU A 82 11.02 -20.51 -3.96
N ALA A 83 11.62 -19.65 -3.13
CA ALA A 83 13.06 -19.58 -2.97
C ALA A 83 13.67 -20.86 -2.38
N VAL A 84 12.97 -21.48 -1.42
CA VAL A 84 13.46 -22.66 -0.70
C VAL A 84 13.18 -23.95 -1.47
N TRP A 85 12.00 -24.06 -2.09
CA TRP A 85 11.50 -25.35 -2.57
C TRP A 85 11.34 -25.45 -4.10
N VAL A 86 11.43 -24.34 -4.85
CA VAL A 86 11.10 -24.34 -6.28
C VAL A 86 12.21 -23.76 -7.15
N SER A 87 12.42 -22.44 -7.10
CA SER A 87 13.45 -21.75 -7.89
C SER A 87 13.65 -20.30 -7.46
N GLU A 88 14.85 -19.76 -7.71
CA GLU A 88 15.13 -18.33 -7.55
C GLU A 88 14.27 -17.46 -8.48
N GLY A 89 14.06 -17.90 -9.73
CA GLY A 89 13.23 -17.18 -10.69
C GLY A 89 11.77 -17.03 -10.22
N GLY A 90 11.20 -18.08 -9.63
CA GLY A 90 9.88 -18.04 -9.01
C GLY A 90 9.81 -17.06 -7.85
N ALA A 91 10.83 -17.05 -6.98
CA ALA A 91 10.91 -16.12 -5.86
C ALA A 91 10.95 -14.65 -6.33
N ILE A 92 11.74 -14.34 -7.36
CA ILE A 92 11.79 -13.01 -7.96
C ILE A 92 10.42 -12.61 -8.52
N MET A 93 9.78 -13.50 -9.31
CA MET A 93 8.46 -13.22 -9.87
C MET A 93 7.42 -12.94 -8.79
N MET A 94 7.37 -13.75 -7.73
CA MET A 94 6.40 -13.56 -6.64
C MET A 94 6.64 -12.26 -5.87
N SER A 95 7.90 -11.92 -5.59
CA SER A 95 8.26 -10.66 -4.94
C SER A 95 7.84 -9.42 -5.75
N LEU A 96 8.00 -9.48 -7.09
CA LEU A 96 7.55 -8.45 -8.01
C LEU A 96 6.03 -8.36 -8.09
N LEU A 97 5.32 -9.49 -8.16
CA LEU A 97 3.86 -9.51 -8.13
C LEU A 97 3.31 -8.88 -6.85
N GLY A 98 3.92 -9.18 -5.71
CA GLY A 98 3.60 -8.54 -4.43
C GLY A 98 3.76 -7.02 -4.49
N LEU A 99 4.90 -6.54 -4.99
CA LEU A 99 5.18 -5.11 -5.13
C LEU A 99 4.21 -4.42 -6.10
N CYS A 100 3.94 -5.01 -7.26
CA CYS A 100 2.96 -4.52 -8.22
C CYS A 100 1.55 -4.44 -7.60
N GLY A 101 1.17 -5.44 -6.81
CA GLY A 101 -0.08 -5.43 -6.06
C GLY A 101 -0.20 -4.22 -5.11
N GLN A 102 0.88 -3.87 -4.40
CA GLN A 102 0.91 -2.68 -3.53
C GLN A 102 0.73 -1.38 -4.31
N ILE A 103 1.45 -1.24 -5.43
CA ILE A 103 1.33 -0.06 -6.30
C ILE A 103 -0.11 0.07 -6.82
N PHE A 104 -0.69 -1.03 -7.28
CA PHE A 104 -2.06 -1.08 -7.78
C PHE A 104 -3.08 -0.60 -6.73
N ILE A 105 -3.06 -1.16 -5.51
CA ILE A 105 -4.01 -0.73 -4.47
C ILE A 105 -3.75 0.70 -3.99
N GLY A 106 -2.49 1.18 -4.04
CA GLY A 106 -2.14 2.56 -3.71
C GLY A 106 -2.73 3.56 -4.71
N ILE A 107 -2.66 3.25 -6.00
CA ILE A 107 -3.28 4.03 -7.08
C ILE A 107 -4.79 4.05 -6.90
N PHE A 108 -5.42 2.87 -6.75
CA PHE A 108 -6.88 2.78 -6.57
C PHE A 108 -7.37 3.49 -5.32
N GLY A 109 -6.67 3.31 -4.19
CA GLY A 109 -6.96 4.04 -2.95
C GLY A 109 -6.90 5.56 -3.15
N THR A 110 -5.92 6.04 -3.92
CA THR A 110 -5.79 7.47 -4.26
C THR A 110 -6.93 7.97 -5.14
N VAL A 111 -7.32 7.20 -6.17
CA VAL A 111 -8.44 7.55 -7.05
C VAL A 111 -9.74 7.69 -6.23
N PHE A 112 -10.04 6.71 -5.37
CA PHE A 112 -11.24 6.75 -4.54
C PHE A 112 -11.21 7.86 -3.48
N ALA A 113 -10.04 8.18 -2.93
CA ALA A 113 -9.87 9.33 -2.06
C ALA A 113 -10.27 10.63 -2.76
N VAL A 114 -9.81 10.81 -4.01
CA VAL A 114 -10.11 12.00 -4.82
C VAL A 114 -11.60 12.07 -5.19
N ILE A 115 -12.21 10.96 -5.61
CA ILE A 115 -13.63 10.88 -5.93
C ILE A 115 -14.47 11.26 -4.70
N ALA A 116 -14.22 10.61 -3.56
CA ALA A 116 -14.97 10.87 -2.32
C ALA A 116 -14.81 12.30 -1.78
N SER A 117 -13.75 13.00 -2.20
CA SER A 117 -13.51 14.41 -1.85
C SER A 117 -14.28 15.40 -2.73
N ARG A 118 -14.73 14.99 -3.91
CA ARG A 118 -15.45 15.84 -4.87
C ARG A 118 -16.95 15.95 -4.60
N ASP A 119 -17.54 14.94 -3.95
CA ASP A 119 -18.98 14.88 -3.63
C ASP A 119 -19.48 15.91 -2.60
N LYS A 120 -18.58 16.69 -1.97
CA LYS A 120 -18.93 17.77 -1.03
C LYS A 120 -18.76 19.17 -1.66
N ARG A 121 -19.11 19.33 -2.93
CA ARG A 121 -19.23 20.68 -3.50
C ARG A 121 -20.52 21.34 -3.02
#